data_AF-A0A972XK49-F1
#
_entry.id   AF-A0A972XK49-F1
#
_cell.length_a   1.000
_cell.length_b   1.000
_cell.length_c   1.000
_cell.angle_alpha   90.00
_cell.angle_beta   90.00
_cell.angle_gamma   90.00
#
_symmetry.space_group_name_H-M   'P 1'
#
loop_
_entity.id
_entity.type
_entity.pdbx_description
1 polymer ?
#
loop_
_entity_poly.entity_id
_entity_poly.type
_entity_poly.pdbx_seq_one_letter_code
_entity_poly.pdbx_strand_id
1 'polypeptide(L)'
;MATSVPKNEPSSKKPNLKEDPLEMLFDIDHLTGGELPVEWIKKIIFIAFLILIYIYYSMLADGKIHQIVKNKAELEELRADYTTQKAEFMKKGKQSYLAEAMKNYKLEVSLTPPYKIVEEGKKE
;
A
#
# COMPACT_ATOMS: atom_id res chain seq x y z
N MET A 1 60.73 42.90 -48.99
CA MET A 1 59.94 41.80 -48.42
C MET A 1 58.85 42.39 -47.54
N ALA A 2 57.61 41.98 -47.83
CA ALA A 2 56.34 42.07 -47.10
C ALA A 2 56.04 43.26 -46.16
N THR A 3 55.06 44.04 -46.62
CA THR A 3 54.17 45.01 -45.96
C THR A 3 53.30 44.41 -44.84
N SER A 4 52.98 45.20 -43.80
CA SER A 4 51.60 45.36 -43.29
C SER A 4 51.49 46.59 -42.37
N VAL A 5 50.44 47.37 -42.60
CA VAL A 5 49.93 48.49 -41.77
C VAL A 5 48.42 48.18 -41.55
N PRO A 6 47.69 48.95 -40.74
CA PRO A 6 47.33 48.82 -39.32
C PRO A 6 45.86 48.32 -39.13
N LYS A 7 45.30 48.28 -37.90
CA LYS A 7 43.89 48.68 -37.53
C LYS A 7 43.30 48.05 -36.24
N ASN A 8 42.61 48.92 -35.46
CA ASN A 8 41.45 48.74 -34.55
C ASN A 8 41.54 48.09 -33.14
N GLU A 9 41.44 48.96 -32.11
CA GLU A 9 40.31 49.08 -31.12
C GLU A 9 39.96 47.95 -30.10
N PRO A 10 39.17 48.22 -29.03
CA PRO A 10 39.54 47.94 -27.64
C PRO A 10 38.70 46.85 -26.93
N SER A 11 39.13 46.45 -25.73
CA SER A 11 38.31 45.88 -24.63
C SER A 11 37.27 44.78 -24.96
N SER A 12 37.57 43.54 -24.60
CA SER A 12 36.56 42.52 -24.28
C SER A 12 37.21 41.36 -23.53
N LYS A 13 36.65 40.65 -22.55
CA LYS A 13 35.40 40.71 -21.78
C LYS A 13 35.59 39.63 -20.69
N LYS A 14 35.45 40.02 -19.42
CA LYS A 14 34.94 39.29 -18.25
C LYS A 14 35.56 37.92 -17.85
N PRO A 15 35.79 37.69 -16.54
CA PRO A 15 36.07 36.35 -16.02
C PRO A 15 34.87 35.44 -16.32
N ASN A 16 35.13 34.19 -16.68
CA ASN A 16 34.08 33.20 -16.88
C ASN A 16 33.46 32.86 -15.53
N LEU A 17 32.45 33.65 -15.13
CA LEU A 17 31.49 33.31 -14.10
C LEU A 17 30.54 32.24 -14.67
N LYS A 18 30.94 30.99 -14.50
CA LYS A 18 30.00 29.90 -14.24
C LYS A 18 30.55 29.19 -13.04
N GLU A 19 30.32 29.80 -11.88
CA GLU A 19 30.46 29.09 -10.62
C GLU A 19 29.41 27.99 -10.66
N ASP A 20 29.87 26.75 -10.83
CA ASP A 20 28.96 25.62 -10.78
C ASP A 20 28.34 25.60 -9.37
N PRO A 21 27.02 25.55 -9.24
CA PRO A 21 26.35 25.66 -7.94
C PRO A 21 26.74 24.50 -7.00
N LEU A 22 27.29 23.42 -7.56
CA LEU A 22 27.90 22.32 -6.83
C LEU A 22 29.23 22.73 -6.19
N GLU A 23 30.11 23.43 -6.91
CA GLU A 23 31.40 23.89 -6.39
C GLU A 23 31.20 24.84 -5.21
N MET A 24 30.24 25.77 -5.32
CA MET A 24 29.88 26.71 -4.24
C MET A 24 29.30 26.01 -2.99
N LEU A 25 28.67 24.85 -3.13
CA LEU A 25 28.13 24.06 -2.01
C LEU A 25 29.19 23.17 -1.34
N PHE A 26 30.22 22.76 -2.09
CA PHE A 26 31.30 21.89 -1.62
C PHE A 26 32.55 22.66 -1.14
N ASP A 27 32.65 23.97 -1.41
CA ASP A 27 33.68 24.89 -0.88
C ASP A 27 33.53 25.19 0.63
N ILE A 28 33.28 24.16 1.43
CA ILE A 28 33.26 24.22 2.90
C ILE A 28 34.69 24.42 3.44
N ASP A 29 35.71 24.29 2.59
CA ASP A 29 37.12 24.54 2.91
C ASP A 29 37.37 25.97 3.43
N HIS A 30 36.64 26.96 2.92
CA HIS A 30 36.70 28.33 3.43
C HIS A 30 36.08 28.47 4.83
N LEU A 31 35.03 27.71 5.13
CA LEU A 31 34.36 27.73 6.44
C LEU A 31 35.12 26.92 7.50
N THR A 32 35.90 25.93 7.07
CA THR A 32 36.58 24.96 7.95
C THR A 32 38.10 25.16 8.01
N GLY A 33 38.62 26.26 7.43
CA GLY A 33 40.00 26.71 7.64
C GLY A 33 41.08 25.83 7.01
N GLY A 34 40.75 25.02 6.01
CA GLY A 34 41.71 24.20 5.26
C GLY A 34 42.10 22.86 5.90
N GLU A 35 41.53 22.50 7.06
CA GLU A 35 41.70 21.17 7.65
C GLU A 35 40.32 20.60 7.97
N LEU A 36 39.73 19.85 7.04
CA LEU A 36 38.50 19.12 7.31
C LEU A 36 38.82 17.91 8.21
N PRO A 37 38.43 17.91 9.50
CA PRO A 37 38.64 16.74 10.35
C PRO A 37 37.79 15.58 9.82
N VAL A 38 38.48 14.58 9.26
CA VAL A 38 37.89 13.39 8.60
C VAL A 38 36.84 12.68 9.47
N GLU A 39 36.90 12.86 10.79
CA GLU A 39 35.95 12.31 11.75
C GLU A 39 34.53 12.91 11.63
N TRP A 40 34.39 14.20 11.32
CA TRP A 40 33.08 14.85 11.21
C TRP A 40 32.35 14.45 9.93
N ILE A 41 33.09 14.36 8.82
CA ILE A 41 32.58 13.89 7.53
C ILE A 41 32.05 12.46 7.66
N LYS A 42 32.79 11.57 8.34
CA LYS A 42 32.35 10.20 8.62
C LYS A 42 31.06 10.15 9.45
N LYS A 43 30.89 11.08 10.41
CA LYS A 43 29.65 11.16 11.21
C LYS A 43 28.47 11.67 10.39
N ILE A 44 28.67 12.71 9.58
CA ILE A 44 27.60 13.29 8.74
C ILE A 44 27.12 12.28 7.72
N ILE A 45 28.03 11.56 7.04
CA ILE A 45 27.64 10.56 6.04
C ILE A 45 26.91 9.37 6.68
N PHE A 46 27.27 8.99 7.90
CA PHE A 46 26.55 7.96 8.66
C PHE A 46 25.11 8.39 8.98
N ILE A 47 24.92 9.65 9.39
CA ILE A 47 23.58 10.19 9.68
C ILE A 47 22.77 10.33 8.38
N ALA A 48 23.38 10.82 7.31
CA ALA A 48 22.74 10.91 6.00
C ALA A 48 22.29 9.53 5.51
N PHE A 49 23.10 8.48 5.72
CA PHE A 49 22.74 7.11 5.41
C PHE A 49 21.53 6.62 6.21
N LEU A 50 21.47 6.92 7.52
CA LEU A 50 20.29 6.59 8.34
C LEU A 50 19.03 7.31 7.86
N ILE A 51 19.15 8.58 7.45
CA ILE A 51 18.03 9.35 6.88
C ILE A 51 17.54 8.71 5.59
N LEU A 52 18.44 8.26 4.70
CA LEU A 52 18.05 7.56 3.47
C LEU A 52 17.31 6.26 3.77
N ILE A 53 17.80 5.48 4.73
CA ILE A 53 17.10 4.27 5.20
C ILE A 53 15.70 4.63 5.72
N TYR A 54 15.58 5.67 6.53
CA TYR A 54 14.31 6.12 7.08
C TYR A 54 13.31 6.50 5.98
N ILE A 55 13.72 7.32 5.01
CA ILE A 55 12.88 7.73 3.88
C ILE A 55 12.44 6.50 3.08
N TYR A 56 13.37 5.57 2.79
CA TYR A 56 13.07 4.34 2.09
C TYR A 56 12.00 3.50 2.80
N TYR A 57 12.13 3.30 4.11
CA TYR A 57 11.15 2.55 4.88
C TYR A 57 9.80 3.27 4.98
N SER A 58 9.79 4.59 5.11
CA SER A 58 8.55 5.37 5.12
C SER A 58 7.75 5.16 3.83
N MET A 59 8.42 5.25 2.67
CA MET A 59 7.77 5.08 1.36
C MET A 59 7.22 3.66 1.17
N LEU A 60 7.91 2.64 1.69
CA LEU A 60 7.39 1.27 1.67
C LEU A 60 6.20 1.08 2.62
N ALA A 61 6.18 1.75 3.76
CA ALA A 61 5.07 1.69 4.71
C ALA A 61 3.79 2.27 4.10
N ASP A 62 3.90 3.40 3.40
CA ASP A 62 2.78 4.03 2.71
C ASP A 62 2.18 3.12 1.62
N GLY A 63 3.04 2.45 0.85
CA GLY A 63 2.55 1.47 -0.14
C GLY A 63 1.76 0.32 0.50
N LYS A 64 2.21 -0.17 1.66
CA LYS A 64 1.55 -1.26 2.39
C LYS A 64 0.24 -0.80 3.03
N ILE A 65 0.16 0.43 3.55
CA ILE A 65 -1.07 0.94 4.18
C ILE A 65 -2.23 0.95 3.17
N HIS A 66 -1.95 1.35 1.93
CA HIS A 66 -2.96 1.39 0.86
C HIS A 66 -3.44 -0.02 0.48
N GLN A 67 -2.52 -0.98 0.42
CA GLN A 67 -2.87 -2.38 0.17
C GLN A 67 -3.74 -2.94 1.29
N ILE A 68 -3.42 -2.65 2.56
CA ILE A 68 -4.22 -3.09 3.71
C ILE A 68 -5.65 -2.54 3.60
N VAL A 69 -5.82 -1.27 3.23
CA VAL A 69 -7.15 -0.66 3.08
C VAL A 69 -7.95 -1.35 1.97
N LYS A 70 -7.33 -1.62 0.81
CA LYS A 70 -7.98 -2.36 -0.29
C LYS A 70 -8.38 -3.77 0.13
N ASN A 71 -7.44 -4.53 0.70
CA ASN A 71 -7.69 -5.90 1.13
C ASN A 71 -8.80 -5.96 2.20
N LYS A 72 -8.88 -4.95 3.08
CA LYS A 72 -9.95 -4.86 4.07
C LYS A 72 -11.31 -4.63 3.41
N ALA A 73 -11.39 -3.75 2.41
CA ALA A 73 -12.62 -3.51 1.67
C ALA A 73 -13.09 -4.78 0.93
N GLU A 74 -12.18 -5.48 0.25
CA GLU A 74 -12.48 -6.76 -0.42
C GLU A 74 -12.98 -7.83 0.56
N LEU A 75 -12.38 -7.90 1.76
CA LEU A 75 -12.81 -8.83 2.80
C LEU A 75 -14.21 -8.49 3.35
N GLU A 76 -14.52 -7.19 3.50
CA GLU A 76 -15.85 -6.74 3.92
C GLU A 76 -16.92 -7.06 2.87
N GLU A 77 -16.62 -6.88 1.58
CA GLU A 77 -17.49 -7.27 0.47
C GLU A 77 -17.75 -8.78 0.47
N LEU A 78 -16.69 -9.60 0.54
CA LEU A 78 -16.82 -11.05 0.59
C LEU A 78 -17.65 -11.52 1.81
N ARG A 79 -17.49 -10.84 2.95
CA ARG A 79 -18.28 -11.11 4.15
C ARG A 79 -19.76 -10.79 3.96
N ALA A 80 -20.07 -9.71 3.25
CA ALA A 80 -21.45 -9.34 2.93
C ALA A 80 -22.10 -10.39 2.01
N ASP A 81 -21.39 -10.85 0.99
CA ASP A 81 -21.84 -11.91 0.07
C ASP A 81 -22.11 -13.23 0.80
N TYR A 82 -21.16 -13.68 1.61
CA TYR A 82 -21.32 -14.88 2.43
C TYR A 82 -22.55 -14.78 3.34
N THR A 83 -22.74 -13.62 3.99
CA THR A 83 -23.86 -13.40 4.90
C THR A 83 -25.20 -13.44 4.15
N THR A 84 -25.26 -12.84 2.97
CA THR A 84 -26.44 -12.84 2.10
C THR A 84 -26.76 -14.26 1.63
N GLN A 85 -25.77 -14.99 1.11
CA GLN A 85 -25.97 -16.36 0.63
C GLN A 85 -26.38 -17.31 1.77
N LYS A 86 -25.78 -17.14 2.96
CA LYS A 86 -26.18 -17.90 4.16
C LYS A 86 -27.62 -17.60 4.56
N ALA A 87 -28.05 -16.35 4.49
CA ALA A 87 -29.43 -15.97 4.78
C ALA A 87 -30.41 -16.60 3.79
N GLU A 88 -30.07 -16.65 2.50
CA GLU A 88 -30.87 -17.35 1.49
C GLU A 88 -30.96 -18.85 1.74
N PHE A 89 -29.83 -19.50 2.05
CA PHE A 89 -29.80 -20.92 2.40
C PHE A 89 -30.73 -21.21 3.60
N MET A 90 -30.60 -20.41 4.66
CA MET A 90 -31.46 -20.54 5.84
C MET A 90 -32.93 -20.31 5.50
N LYS A 91 -33.25 -19.36 4.60
CA LYS A 91 -34.63 -19.13 4.15
C LYS A 91 -35.21 -20.36 3.44
N LYS A 92 -34.44 -20.98 2.54
CA LYS A 92 -34.86 -22.20 1.82
C LYS A 92 -35.04 -23.40 2.75
N GLY A 93 -34.25 -23.48 3.84
CA GLY A 93 -34.36 -24.53 4.85
C GLY A 93 -35.54 -24.39 5.82
N LYS A 94 -36.28 -23.26 5.82
CA LYS A 94 -37.44 -23.09 6.71
C LYS A 94 -38.62 -23.91 6.22
N GLN A 95 -39.27 -24.62 7.16
CA GLN A 95 -40.49 -25.39 6.90
C GLN A 95 -41.62 -24.54 6.31
N SER A 96 -41.74 -23.27 6.72
CA SER A 96 -42.73 -22.33 6.15
C SER A 96 -42.50 -22.03 4.67
N TYR A 97 -41.24 -21.86 4.27
CA TYR A 97 -40.89 -21.63 2.86
C TYR A 97 -41.09 -22.90 2.03
N LEU A 98 -40.75 -24.06 2.59
CA LEU A 98 -41.00 -25.35 1.96
C LEU A 98 -42.51 -25.61 1.78
N ALA A 99 -43.34 -25.25 2.77
CA ALA A 99 -44.80 -25.36 2.70
C ALA A 99 -45.38 -24.56 1.54
N GLU A 100 -44.93 -23.31 1.38
CA GLU A 100 -45.38 -22.41 0.33
C GLU A 100 -44.98 -22.94 -1.06
N ALA A 101 -43.74 -23.44 -1.20
CA ALA A 101 -43.27 -24.05 -2.44
C ALA A 101 -44.01 -25.36 -2.79
N MET A 102 -44.32 -26.19 -1.79
CA MET A 102 -45.00 -27.48 -1.94
C MET A 102 -46.52 -27.35 -2.13
N LYS A 103 -47.10 -26.16 -1.91
CA LYS A 103 -48.53 -25.87 -2.16
C LYS A 103 -48.93 -26.11 -3.62
N ASN A 104 -48.02 -25.84 -4.56
CA ASN A 104 -48.22 -26.14 -5.99
C ASN A 104 -48.43 -27.64 -6.26
N TYR A 105 -47.89 -28.49 -5.38
CA TYR A 105 -48.00 -29.94 -5.47
C TYR A 105 -49.13 -30.51 -4.60
N LYS A 106 -49.93 -29.67 -3.93
CA LYS A 106 -50.99 -30.06 -2.97
C LYS A 106 -50.49 -30.86 -1.75
N LEU A 107 -49.22 -30.71 -1.37
CA LEU A 107 -48.71 -31.29 -0.12
C LEU A 107 -48.81 -30.27 1.03
N GLU A 108 -49.26 -30.75 2.20
CA GLU A 108 -49.37 -29.96 3.43
C GLU A 108 -48.30 -30.36 4.46
N VAL A 109 -47.94 -29.42 5.33
CA VAL A 109 -46.96 -29.68 6.41
C VAL A 109 -47.63 -30.45 7.54
N SER A 110 -46.99 -31.53 7.98
CA SER A 110 -47.42 -32.25 9.18
C SER A 110 -47.23 -31.40 10.42
N LEU A 111 -48.32 -30.97 11.04
CA LEU A 111 -48.33 -30.29 12.36
C LEU A 111 -48.27 -31.29 13.52
N THR A 112 -48.59 -32.55 13.27
CA THR A 112 -48.53 -33.63 14.26
C THR A 112 -47.14 -34.25 14.30
N PRO A 113 -46.53 -34.40 15.48
CA PRO A 113 -45.24 -35.09 15.61
C PRO A 113 -45.38 -36.58 15.25
N PRO A 114 -44.32 -37.21 14.73
CA PRO A 114 -44.34 -38.63 14.38
C PRO A 114 -44.43 -39.51 15.63
N TYR A 115 -45.17 -40.62 15.52
CA TYR A 115 -45.30 -41.59 16.60
C TYR A 115 -44.03 -42.44 16.71
N LYS A 116 -43.43 -42.47 17.90
CA LYS A 116 -42.33 -43.38 18.22
C LYS A 116 -42.91 -44.76 18.51
N ILE A 117 -42.70 -45.71 17.61
CA ILE A 117 -43.03 -47.12 17.86
C ILE A 117 -41.90 -47.67 18.74
N VAL A 118 -42.23 -48.00 19.99
CA VAL A 118 -41.32 -48.69 20.91
C VAL A 118 -41.79 -50.14 20.96
N GLU A 119 -40.98 -51.05 20.45
CA GLU A 119 -41.25 -52.48 20.56
C GLU A 119 -40.88 -52.90 21.98
N GLU A 120 -41.87 -53.03 22.87
CA GLU A 120 -41.68 -53.75 24.11
C GLU A 120 -41.58 -55.23 23.76
N GLY A 121 -40.36 -55.76 23.88
CA GLY A 121 -40.07 -57.16 23.63
C GLY A 121 -41.08 -58.05 24.34
N LYS A 122 -41.91 -58.72 23.53
CA LYS A 122 -42.80 -59.78 23.96
C LYS A 122 -41.95 -60.85 24.67
N LYS A 123 -42.08 -60.94 25.99
CA LYS A 123 -41.69 -62.12 26.74
C LYS A 123 -42.79 -63.16 26.56
N GLU A 124 -42.54 -64.15 25.71
CA GLU A 124 -43.05 -65.53 25.84
C GLU A 124 -41.93 -66.50 25.46
#